data_AF-Q3SUF5-F1
#
_entry.id   AF-Q3SUF5-F1
#
_cell.length_a   1.000
_cell.length_b   1.000
_cell.length_c   1.000
_cell.angle_alpha   90.00
_cell.angle_beta   90.00
_cell.angle_gamma   90.00
#
_symmetry.space_group_name_H-M   'P 1'
#
loop_
_entity.id
_entity.type
_entity.pdbx_description
1 polymer ?
#
loop_
_entity_poly.entity_id
_entity_poly.type
_entity_poly.pdbx_seq_one_letter_code
_entity_poly.pdbx_strand_id
1 'polypeptide(L)'
;MALNIGASGIIRPYVKYNAKSDKWFIRAEGGGDLEIARPTFLLDLANIRTGWLRFQEGQAPERLIDPALDKVAPTPGEGFKRGFVVMAFSPKFFGGAVEMASASIHVSNAIRDVYAVFEEQAGRTENRGKVPVITCTGADAMKDKYGTNYRPKLELTKWVDRPADFPDASAVEESEVWKGNAAAASKPAPVAHVPPPAAKPAPQPIYETDF
;
A
#
# COMPACT_ATOMS: atom_id res chain seq x y z
N MET A 1 -15.73 -24.00 19.56
CA MET A 1 -14.34 -23.90 19.04
C MET A 1 -14.44 -23.46 17.59
N ALA A 2 -13.88 -22.30 17.24
CA ALA A 2 -13.94 -21.77 15.88
C ALA A 2 -12.78 -22.33 15.05
N LEU A 3 -13.08 -22.78 13.83
CA LEU A 3 -12.12 -23.37 12.91
C LEU A 3 -11.29 -22.24 12.25
N ASN A 4 -10.02 -22.12 12.65
CA ASN A 4 -9.06 -21.15 12.11
C ASN A 4 -8.46 -21.64 10.78
N ILE A 5 -9.20 -21.52 9.68
CA ILE A 5 -8.78 -21.91 8.31
C ILE A 5 -8.33 -20.72 7.45
N GLY A 6 -7.58 -19.77 8.04
CA GLY A 6 -6.69 -18.90 7.26
C GLY A 6 -7.32 -17.72 6.50
N ALA A 7 -8.43 -17.16 6.98
CA ALA A 7 -8.88 -15.83 6.55
C ALA A 7 -9.08 -14.94 7.78
N SER A 8 -7.98 -14.47 8.37
CA SER A 8 -8.00 -13.61 9.56
C SER A 8 -8.03 -12.11 9.23
N GLY A 9 -8.27 -11.74 7.98
CA GLY A 9 -8.39 -10.34 7.56
C GLY A 9 -9.83 -9.87 7.60
N ILE A 10 -10.07 -8.69 8.18
CA ILE A 10 -11.36 -7.99 8.02
C ILE A 10 -11.42 -7.51 6.56
N ILE A 11 -12.31 -8.11 5.76
CA ILE A 11 -12.55 -7.65 4.39
C ILE A 11 -13.42 -6.39 4.47
N ARG A 12 -12.78 -5.23 4.35
CA ARG A 12 -13.47 -3.94 4.26
C ARG A 12 -13.85 -3.64 2.80
N PRO A 13 -15.02 -3.02 2.53
CA PRO A 13 -15.27 -2.38 1.25
C PRO A 13 -14.13 -1.44 0.89
N TYR A 14 -13.72 -1.41 -0.38
CA TYR A 14 -12.59 -0.59 -0.83
C TYR A 14 -12.94 0.25 -2.05
N VAL A 15 -12.20 1.34 -2.22
CA VAL A 15 -12.17 2.14 -3.43
C VAL A 15 -10.75 2.11 -4.03
N LYS A 16 -10.69 1.96 -5.35
CA LYS A 16 -9.45 1.88 -6.13
C LYS A 16 -9.43 2.96 -7.18
N TYR A 17 -8.29 3.61 -7.35
CA TYR A 17 -8.01 4.43 -8.53
C TYR A 17 -6.94 3.74 -9.39
N ASN A 18 -7.28 3.46 -10.65
CA ASN A 18 -6.37 2.89 -11.64
C ASN A 18 -5.63 4.02 -12.38
N ALA A 19 -4.38 4.26 -11.98
CA ALA A 19 -3.54 5.27 -12.59
C ALA A 19 -3.18 4.98 -14.06
N LYS A 20 -3.37 3.77 -14.58
CA LYS A 20 -3.11 3.50 -16.01
C LYS A 20 -4.23 3.97 -16.92
N SER A 21 -5.44 4.15 -16.38
CA SER A 21 -6.64 4.42 -17.18
C SER A 21 -7.47 5.61 -16.70
N ASP A 22 -7.05 6.29 -15.64
CA ASP A 22 -7.82 7.39 -15.02
C ASP A 22 -9.25 6.96 -14.63
N LYS A 23 -9.36 5.83 -13.93
CA LYS A 23 -10.64 5.25 -13.54
C LYS A 23 -10.71 4.97 -12.05
N TRP A 24 -11.87 5.24 -11.46
CA TRP A 24 -12.19 4.87 -10.10
C TRP A 24 -13.08 3.65 -10.10
N PHE A 25 -12.87 2.76 -9.14
CA PHE A 25 -13.64 1.54 -8.99
C PHE A 25 -14.03 1.32 -7.53
N ILE A 26 -15.25 0.83 -7.33
CA ILE A 26 -15.73 0.28 -6.07
C ILE A 26 -16.19 -1.16 -6.28
N ARG A 27 -16.38 -1.91 -5.19
CA ARG A 27 -16.99 -3.24 -5.25
C ARG A 27 -18.50 -3.11 -5.51
N ALA A 28 -19.02 -3.74 -6.55
CA ALA A 28 -20.47 -3.82 -6.79
C ALA A 28 -21.15 -4.80 -5.81
N GLU A 29 -22.44 -4.61 -5.53
CA GLU A 29 -23.23 -5.46 -4.62
C GLU A 29 -23.27 -6.94 -5.05
N GLY A 30 -23.25 -7.21 -6.37
CA GLY A 30 -23.18 -8.58 -6.93
C GLY A 30 -21.76 -9.11 -7.13
N GLY A 31 -20.75 -8.35 -6.68
CA GLY A 31 -19.35 -8.58 -6.99
C GLY A 31 -18.89 -7.97 -8.33
N GLY A 32 -17.58 -7.94 -8.52
CA GLY A 32 -16.90 -7.20 -9.59
C GLY A 32 -16.52 -5.77 -9.20
N ASP A 33 -15.72 -5.14 -10.06
CA ASP A 33 -15.37 -3.72 -9.99
C ASP A 33 -16.43 -2.91 -10.75
N LEU A 34 -17.08 -1.94 -10.09
CA LEU A 34 -17.97 -0.95 -10.69
C LEU A 34 -17.20 0.36 -10.89
N GLU A 35 -17.15 0.85 -12.13
CA GLU A 35 -16.52 2.13 -12.45
C GLU A 35 -17.39 3.30 -11.95
N ILE A 36 -16.76 4.28 -11.31
CA ILE A 36 -17.40 5.53 -10.90
C ILE A 36 -16.64 6.73 -11.48
N ALA A 37 -17.34 7.82 -11.73
CA ALA A 37 -16.73 9.04 -12.25
C ALA A 37 -16.48 10.06 -11.14
N ARG A 38 -15.25 10.56 -11.04
CA ARG A 38 -14.84 11.79 -10.31
C ARG A 38 -15.54 11.97 -8.95
N PRO A 39 -15.21 11.15 -7.95
CA PRO A 39 -15.93 11.16 -6.68
C PRO A 39 -15.62 12.41 -5.84
N THR A 40 -16.61 12.79 -5.02
CA THR A 40 -16.45 13.65 -3.85
C THR A 40 -16.68 12.82 -2.59
N PHE A 41 -15.74 12.89 -1.64
CA PHE A 41 -15.72 12.02 -0.48
C PHE A 41 -15.03 12.69 0.72
N LEU A 42 -15.31 12.18 1.91
CA LEU A 42 -14.54 12.51 3.11
C LEU A 42 -13.30 11.63 3.18
N LEU A 43 -12.18 12.17 3.65
CA LEU A 43 -10.93 11.41 3.78
C LEU A 43 -10.36 11.57 5.20
N ASP A 44 -10.16 10.46 5.89
CA ASP A 44 -9.68 10.48 7.28
C ASP A 44 -8.16 10.63 7.37
N LEU A 45 -7.68 11.81 6.99
CA LEU A 45 -6.24 12.12 6.96
C LEU A 45 -5.59 12.13 8.35
N ALA A 46 -6.36 12.30 9.42
CA ALA A 46 -5.85 12.17 10.79
C ALA A 46 -5.41 10.73 11.11
N ASN A 47 -6.07 9.75 10.47
CA ASN A 47 -5.79 8.32 10.63
C ASN A 47 -5.06 7.69 9.44
N ILE A 48 -4.54 8.50 8.52
CA ILE A 48 -3.74 7.97 7.42
C ILE A 48 -2.55 7.16 7.95
N ARG A 49 -2.21 6.10 7.23
CA ARG A 49 -1.06 5.27 7.51
C ARG A 49 -0.25 5.10 6.24
N THR A 50 1.06 5.03 6.40
CA THR A 50 2.00 4.72 5.33
C THR A 50 2.66 3.38 5.58
N GLY A 51 3.17 2.75 4.53
CA GLY A 51 3.76 1.43 4.67
C GLY A 51 4.27 0.86 3.36
N TRP A 52 4.70 -0.39 3.45
CA TRP A 52 5.00 -1.24 2.32
C TRP A 52 3.75 -2.04 1.94
N LEU A 53 3.29 -1.88 0.71
CA LEU A 53 2.11 -2.56 0.18
C LEU A 53 2.50 -3.41 -1.03
N ARG A 54 1.91 -4.60 -1.12
CA ARG A 54 2.01 -5.47 -2.29
C ARG A 54 0.61 -5.94 -2.68
N PHE A 55 0.23 -5.60 -3.90
CA PHE A 55 -1.06 -5.99 -4.48
C PHE A 55 -0.82 -7.09 -5.51
N GLN A 56 -1.48 -8.23 -5.31
CA GLN A 56 -1.48 -9.35 -6.26
C GLN A 56 -2.90 -9.63 -6.69
N GLU A 57 -3.08 -9.99 -7.96
CA GLU A 57 -4.40 -10.31 -8.51
C GLU A 57 -4.98 -11.54 -7.81
N GLY A 58 -6.26 -11.45 -7.42
CA GLY A 58 -6.96 -12.53 -6.72
C GLY A 58 -6.53 -12.76 -5.27
N GLN A 59 -5.60 -11.96 -4.73
CA GLN A 59 -5.12 -12.08 -3.36
C GLN A 59 -5.47 -10.83 -2.54
N ALA A 60 -5.61 -11.03 -1.22
CA ALA A 60 -5.69 -9.89 -0.31
C ALA A 60 -4.38 -9.07 -0.36
N PRO A 61 -4.44 -7.74 -0.24
CA PRO A 61 -3.23 -6.92 -0.20
C PRO A 61 -2.32 -7.33 0.97
N GLU A 62 -1.04 -7.54 0.71
CA GLU A 62 -0.04 -7.71 1.76
C GLU A 62 0.45 -6.33 2.20
N ARG A 63 0.56 -6.12 3.51
CA ARG A 63 0.91 -4.82 4.09
C ARG A 63 1.88 -4.99 5.26
N LEU A 64 2.90 -4.12 5.29
CA LEU A 64 3.69 -3.84 6.48
C LEU A 64 3.60 -2.34 6.74
N ILE A 65 2.85 -1.95 7.76
CA ILE A 65 2.56 -0.56 8.09
C ILE A 65 3.69 0.02 8.94
N ASP A 66 4.04 1.27 8.66
CA ASP A 66 5.02 2.02 9.42
C ASP A 66 4.55 2.24 10.87
N PRO A 67 5.45 2.21 11.86
CA PRO A 67 5.10 2.53 13.24
C PRO A 67 4.59 3.96 13.42
N ALA A 68 5.04 4.89 12.57
CA ALA A 68 4.60 6.28 12.53
C ALA A 68 4.87 6.88 11.14
N LEU A 69 4.21 7.99 10.80
CA LEU A 69 4.37 8.64 9.49
C LEU A 69 5.81 9.13 9.22
N ASP A 70 6.57 9.42 10.28
CA ASP A 70 7.97 9.86 10.25
C ASP A 70 8.98 8.72 10.44
N LYS A 71 8.52 7.48 10.68
CA LYS A 71 9.36 6.32 10.98
C LYS A 71 9.05 5.16 10.04
N VAL A 72 9.86 5.02 9.00
CA VAL A 72 9.66 4.00 7.96
C VAL A 72 10.07 2.61 8.46
N ALA A 73 9.21 1.61 8.27
CA ALA A 73 9.53 0.21 8.54
C ALA A 73 10.58 -0.33 7.53
N PRO A 74 11.39 -1.34 7.88
CA PRO A 74 12.28 -1.98 6.92
C PRO A 74 11.49 -2.60 5.77
N THR A 75 12.07 -2.61 4.56
CA THR A 75 11.41 -3.22 3.40
C THR A 75 11.19 -4.72 3.61
N PRO A 76 9.98 -5.26 3.39
CA PRO A 76 9.73 -6.71 3.46
C PRO A 76 10.41 -7.51 2.34
N GLY A 77 10.88 -6.85 1.29
CA GLY A 77 11.54 -7.48 0.15
C GLY A 77 10.88 -7.15 -1.19
N GLU A 78 11.09 -8.04 -2.17
CA GLU A 78 10.72 -7.82 -3.56
C GLU A 78 9.20 -7.73 -3.77
N GLY A 79 8.78 -6.82 -4.65
CA GLY A 79 7.37 -6.63 -4.99
C GLY A 79 6.60 -5.69 -4.05
N PHE A 80 7.14 -5.38 -2.87
CA PHE A 80 6.59 -4.35 -1.99
C PHE A 80 6.95 -2.96 -2.47
N LYS A 81 5.97 -2.05 -2.45
CA LYS A 81 6.13 -0.66 -2.83
C LYS A 81 5.61 0.25 -1.73
N ARG A 82 6.20 1.45 -1.62
CA ARG A 82 5.71 2.48 -0.70
C ARG A 82 4.32 2.95 -1.10
N GLY A 83 3.44 3.07 -0.12
CA GLY A 83 2.07 3.47 -0.32
C GLY A 83 1.41 4.00 0.94
N PHE A 84 0.11 4.18 0.86
CA PHE A 84 -0.73 4.63 1.96
C PHE A 84 -1.98 3.75 2.08
N VAL A 85 -2.58 3.80 3.26
CA VAL A 85 -3.90 3.24 3.58
C VAL A 85 -4.65 4.29 4.40
N VAL A 86 -5.89 4.58 4.01
CA VAL A 86 -6.73 5.58 4.67
C VAL A 86 -8.21 5.23 4.52
N MET A 87 -9.03 5.61 5.50
CA MET A 87 -10.48 5.47 5.39
C MET A 87 -11.05 6.65 4.60
N ALA A 88 -11.98 6.35 3.70
CA ALA A 88 -12.75 7.33 2.93
C ALA A 88 -14.25 7.08 3.10
N PHE A 89 -15.07 8.10 2.92
CA PHE A 89 -16.53 7.98 3.07
C PHE A 89 -17.29 8.78 2.05
N SER A 90 -18.25 8.12 1.41
CA SER A 90 -19.23 8.79 0.54
C SER A 90 -20.46 7.90 0.37
N PRO A 91 -21.62 8.26 0.93
CA PRO A 91 -22.86 7.52 0.70
C PRO A 91 -23.21 7.47 -0.79
N LYS A 92 -22.96 8.58 -1.49
CA LYS A 92 -23.29 8.74 -2.92
C LYS A 92 -22.38 7.92 -3.82
N PHE A 93 -21.06 7.99 -3.61
CA PHE A 93 -20.10 7.41 -4.55
C PHE A 93 -19.59 6.04 -4.14
N PHE A 94 -19.55 5.76 -2.83
CA PHE A 94 -18.95 4.54 -2.30
C PHE A 94 -19.97 3.65 -1.57
N GLY A 95 -21.20 4.12 -1.37
CA GLY A 95 -22.21 3.43 -0.56
C GLY A 95 -21.94 3.46 0.95
N GLY A 96 -20.97 4.26 1.41
CA GLY A 96 -20.61 4.36 2.82
C GLY A 96 -19.10 4.53 3.04
N ALA A 97 -18.61 3.96 4.14
CA ALA A 97 -17.19 3.95 4.51
C ALA A 97 -16.45 2.86 3.72
N VAL A 98 -15.33 3.24 3.12
CA VAL A 98 -14.47 2.35 2.33
C VAL A 98 -13.01 2.60 2.66
N GLU A 99 -12.19 1.58 2.49
CA GLU A 99 -10.76 1.73 2.53
C GLU A 99 -10.22 2.22 1.18
N MET A 100 -9.31 3.19 1.21
CA MET A 100 -8.53 3.60 0.05
C MET A 100 -7.06 3.28 0.30
N ALA A 101 -6.48 2.41 -0.52
CA ALA A 101 -5.07 2.05 -0.45
C ALA A 101 -4.43 2.09 -1.84
N SER A 102 -3.18 2.55 -1.92
CA SER A 102 -2.44 2.55 -3.19
C SER A 102 -0.94 2.58 -2.96
N ALA A 103 -0.21 1.91 -3.86
CA ALA A 103 1.25 1.99 -3.99
C ALA A 103 1.69 2.62 -5.32
N SER A 104 0.76 3.26 -6.04
CA SER A 104 1.08 4.03 -7.24
C SER A 104 1.71 5.36 -6.85
N ILE A 105 2.89 5.66 -7.38
CA ILE A 105 3.59 6.93 -7.12
C ILE A 105 2.71 8.15 -7.44
N HIS A 106 1.89 8.09 -8.49
CA HIS A 106 1.02 9.19 -8.87
C HIS A 106 -0.12 9.42 -7.87
N VAL A 107 -0.72 8.35 -7.37
CA VAL A 107 -1.77 8.44 -6.35
C VAL A 107 -1.17 8.88 -5.02
N SER A 108 -0.06 8.28 -4.61
CA SER A 108 0.67 8.66 -3.39
C SER A 108 1.08 10.14 -3.41
N ASN A 109 1.56 10.64 -4.55
CA ASN A 109 1.87 12.07 -4.69
C ASN A 109 0.62 12.94 -4.60
N ALA A 110 -0.51 12.55 -5.18
CA ALA A 110 -1.75 13.32 -5.06
C ALA A 110 -2.23 13.39 -3.60
N ILE A 111 -2.17 12.27 -2.87
CA ILE A 111 -2.52 12.23 -1.44
C ILE A 111 -1.53 13.04 -0.60
N ARG A 112 -0.23 13.01 -0.92
CA ARG A 112 0.78 13.84 -0.23
C ARG A 112 0.48 15.34 -0.36
N ASP A 113 0.08 15.79 -1.54
CA ASP A 113 -0.27 17.21 -1.75
C ASP A 113 -1.53 17.58 -0.96
N VAL A 114 -2.56 16.71 -0.94
CA VAL A 114 -3.75 16.91 -0.09
C VAL A 114 -3.39 16.91 1.39
N TYR A 115 -2.49 16.02 1.83
CA TYR A 115 -2.04 15.93 3.21
C TYR A 115 -1.29 17.18 3.68
N ALA A 116 -0.46 17.78 2.81
CA ALA A 116 0.20 19.05 3.12
C ALA A 116 -0.83 20.17 3.39
N VAL A 117 -1.86 20.28 2.53
CA VAL A 117 -2.96 21.25 2.73
C VAL A 117 -3.75 20.95 4.00
N PHE A 118 -3.95 19.66 4.31
CA PHE A 118 -4.60 19.23 5.56
C PHE A 118 -3.81 19.70 6.79
N GLU A 119 -2.50 19.47 6.86
CA GLU A 119 -1.66 19.89 7.99
C GLU A 119 -1.71 21.41 8.22
N GLU A 120 -1.72 22.20 7.15
CA GLU A 120 -1.84 23.67 7.23
C GLU A 120 -3.22 24.15 7.77
N GLN A 121 -4.27 23.34 7.58
CA GLN A 121 -5.64 23.72 7.90
C GLN A 121 -6.20 23.04 9.16
N ALA A 122 -5.69 21.86 9.53
CA ALA A 122 -6.19 21.04 10.63
C ALA A 122 -5.99 21.71 12.00
N GLY A 123 -4.94 22.53 12.16
CA GLY A 123 -4.65 23.26 13.39
C GLY A 123 -5.62 24.42 13.69
N ARG A 124 -6.43 24.84 12.71
CA ARG A 124 -7.36 25.96 12.85
C ARG A 124 -8.54 25.58 13.74
N THR A 125 -8.96 26.50 14.61
CA THR A 125 -10.03 26.25 15.60
C THR A 125 -11.33 25.79 14.94
N GLU A 126 -11.69 26.35 13.79
CA GLU A 126 -12.91 26.03 13.04
C GLU A 126 -12.93 24.63 12.41
N ASN A 127 -11.77 23.97 12.30
CA ASN A 127 -11.58 22.66 11.67
C ASN A 127 -11.35 21.52 12.68
N ARG A 128 -11.24 21.83 13.97
CA ARG A 128 -11.03 20.81 15.00
C ARG A 128 -12.18 19.81 15.03
N GLY A 129 -11.85 18.52 14.99
CA GLY A 129 -12.83 17.41 14.99
C GLY A 129 -13.58 17.22 13.66
N LYS A 130 -13.31 18.04 12.65
CA LYS A 130 -13.91 17.91 11.32
C LYS A 130 -13.08 17.03 10.42
N VAL A 131 -13.72 16.54 9.37
CA VAL A 131 -13.08 15.73 8.33
C VAL A 131 -13.06 16.52 7.02
N PRO A 132 -11.94 16.52 6.28
CA PRO A 132 -11.86 17.20 5.00
C PRO A 132 -12.68 16.51 3.92
N VAL A 133 -13.33 17.31 3.08
CA VAL A 133 -14.03 16.91 1.87
C VAL A 133 -13.08 17.03 0.69
N ILE A 134 -12.77 15.91 0.06
CA ILE A 134 -11.91 15.81 -1.11
C ILE A 134 -12.78 15.65 -2.36
N THR A 135 -12.48 16.43 -3.40
CA THR A 135 -13.11 16.29 -4.72
C THR A 135 -12.07 15.91 -5.76
N CYS A 136 -12.38 14.89 -6.58
CA CYS A 136 -11.57 14.56 -7.75
C CYS A 136 -12.03 15.40 -8.96
N THR A 137 -11.25 16.41 -9.34
CA THR A 137 -11.62 17.37 -10.41
C THR A 137 -11.14 16.95 -11.79
N GLY A 138 -10.23 15.99 -11.87
CA GLY A 138 -9.59 15.57 -13.11
C GLY A 138 -8.43 14.62 -12.87
N ALA A 139 -7.60 14.44 -13.89
CA ALA A 139 -6.28 13.84 -13.75
C ALA A 139 -5.28 14.51 -14.69
N ASP A 140 -4.01 14.53 -14.29
CA ASP A 140 -2.89 14.94 -15.13
C ASP A 140 -2.22 13.73 -15.76
N ALA A 141 -2.03 13.79 -17.08
CA ALA A 141 -1.31 12.75 -17.82
C ALA A 141 0.20 12.90 -17.56
N MET A 142 0.78 11.90 -16.93
CA MET A 142 2.19 11.77 -16.58
C MET A 142 2.83 10.75 -17.51
N LYS A 143 3.70 11.20 -18.42
CA LYS A 143 4.52 10.30 -19.23
C LYS A 143 5.68 9.78 -18.40
N ASP A 144 5.77 8.47 -18.27
CA ASP A 144 6.89 7.78 -17.63
C ASP A 144 7.55 6.78 -18.59
N LYS A 145 8.53 6.02 -18.08
CA LYS A 145 9.26 5.01 -18.85
C LYS A 145 8.37 3.87 -19.37
N TYR A 146 7.22 3.63 -18.74
CA TYR A 146 6.33 2.49 -18.99
C TYR A 146 5.01 2.88 -19.67
N GLY A 147 4.83 4.15 -20.01
CA GLY A 147 3.67 4.65 -20.76
C GLY A 147 3.15 5.97 -20.19
N THR A 148 1.87 6.22 -20.42
CA THR A 148 1.16 7.33 -19.80
C THR A 148 0.39 6.80 -18.59
N ASN A 149 0.69 7.36 -17.42
CA ASN A 149 -0.09 7.16 -16.20
C ASN A 149 -0.76 8.48 -15.81
N TYR A 150 -1.79 8.42 -14.99
CA TYR A 150 -2.67 9.54 -14.70
C TYR A 150 -2.64 9.82 -13.20
N ARG A 151 -2.20 11.02 -12.82
CA ARG A 151 -2.25 11.50 -11.44
C ARG A 151 -3.62 12.11 -11.17
N PRO A 152 -4.41 11.63 -10.19
CA PRO A 152 -5.70 12.24 -9.91
C PRO A 152 -5.50 13.64 -9.34
N LYS A 153 -6.28 14.61 -9.83
CA LYS A 153 -6.40 15.95 -9.23
C LYS A 153 -7.36 15.85 -8.06
N LEU A 154 -6.82 15.93 -6.86
CA LEU A 154 -7.57 15.87 -5.61
C LEU A 154 -7.47 17.22 -4.92
N GLU A 155 -8.61 17.78 -4.54
CA GLU A 155 -8.70 19.09 -3.91
C GLU A 155 -9.43 18.98 -2.58
N LEU A 156 -8.82 19.52 -1.52
CA LEU A 156 -9.49 19.73 -0.23
C LEU A 156 -10.41 20.94 -0.38
N THR A 157 -11.71 20.69 -0.52
CA THR A 157 -12.71 21.71 -0.88
C THR A 157 -13.40 22.37 0.31
N LYS A 158 -13.61 21.62 1.40
CA LYS A 158 -14.21 22.13 2.64
C LYS A 158 -13.97 21.16 3.80
N TRP A 159 -14.39 21.56 4.99
CA TRP A 159 -14.40 20.73 6.21
C TRP A 159 -15.84 20.52 6.67
N VAL A 160 -16.17 19.32 7.13
CA VAL A 160 -17.50 18.98 7.65
C VAL A 160 -17.39 18.19 8.95
N ASP A 161 -18.44 18.23 9.76
CA ASP A 161 -18.50 17.38 10.96
C ASP A 161 -18.47 15.91 10.56
N ARG A 162 -17.79 15.09 11.38
CA ARG A 162 -17.66 13.65 11.13
C ARG A 162 -19.04 12.98 11.19
N PRO A 163 -19.52 12.35 10.10
CA PRO A 163 -20.79 11.62 10.13
C PRO A 163 -20.73 10.43 11.10
N ALA A 164 -21.87 10.07 11.71
CA ALA A 164 -21.96 8.91 12.61
C ALA A 164 -21.56 7.59 11.93
N ASP A 165 -21.88 7.43 10.64
CA ASP A 165 -21.53 6.27 9.83
C ASP A 165 -20.05 6.26 9.37
N PHE A 166 -19.27 7.25 9.79
CA PHE A 166 -17.83 7.35 9.50
C PHE A 166 -17.01 7.50 10.79
N PRO A 167 -16.93 6.44 11.61
CA PRO A 167 -16.25 6.50 12.90
C PRO A 167 -14.77 6.87 12.76
N ASP A 168 -14.24 7.49 13.80
CA ASP A 168 -12.83 7.81 13.95
C ASP A 168 -12.03 6.53 14.25
N ALA A 169 -11.73 5.78 13.18
CA ALA A 169 -11.10 4.47 13.25
C ALA A 169 -10.06 4.32 12.15
N SER A 170 -8.91 3.74 12.51
CA SER A 170 -7.85 3.50 11.55
C SER A 170 -8.26 2.49 10.49
N ALA A 171 -7.72 2.68 9.28
CA ALA A 171 -7.85 1.74 8.17
C ALA A 171 -6.99 0.49 8.34
N VAL A 172 -6.05 0.50 9.28
CA VAL A 172 -5.11 -0.60 9.53
C VAL A 172 -5.36 -1.21 10.90
N GLU A 173 -5.12 -2.51 11.01
CA GLU A 173 -5.12 -3.23 12.27
C GLU A 173 -3.74 -3.12 12.95
N GLU A 174 -3.68 -3.14 14.27
CA GLU A 174 -2.40 -3.05 15.01
C GLU A 174 -1.44 -4.21 14.71
N SER A 175 -1.95 -5.34 14.22
CA SER A 175 -1.15 -6.48 13.78
C SER A 175 -0.38 -6.21 12.49
N GLU A 176 -0.82 -5.25 11.68
CA GLU A 176 -0.15 -4.86 10.43
C GLU A 176 0.99 -3.87 10.66
N VAL A 177 1.03 -3.23 11.83
CA VAL A 177 2.02 -2.21 12.20
C VAL A 177 3.32 -2.87 12.65
N TRP A 178 4.44 -2.45 12.07
CA TRP A 178 5.76 -2.91 12.48
C TRP A 178 6.10 -2.38 13.88
N LYS A 179 6.33 -3.29 14.84
CA LYS A 179 6.54 -2.96 16.27
C LYS A 179 8.01 -2.83 16.69
N GLY A 180 8.96 -2.96 15.78
CA GLY A 180 10.38 -3.04 16.11
C GLY A 180 10.81 -4.43 16.59
N ASN A 181 11.85 -4.98 15.96
CA ASN A 181 12.60 -6.23 16.22
C ASN A 181 11.87 -7.48 16.76
N ALA A 182 11.57 -8.40 15.84
CA ALA A 182 11.98 -9.81 15.96
C ALA A 182 12.55 -10.22 14.59
N ALA A 183 13.86 -10.51 14.56
CA ALA A 183 14.64 -10.98 13.40
C ALA A 183 14.24 -10.39 12.03
N ALA A 184 15.05 -9.48 11.52
CA ALA A 184 15.42 -9.68 10.11
C ALA A 184 15.88 -11.13 10.03
N ALA A 185 15.09 -12.00 9.41
CA ALA A 185 15.65 -13.20 8.81
C ALA A 185 16.66 -12.65 7.81
N SER A 186 17.88 -12.44 8.29
CA SER A 186 19.05 -12.35 7.45
C SER A 186 18.91 -13.54 6.50
N LYS A 187 18.67 -13.25 5.22
CA LYS A 187 18.96 -14.24 4.19
C LYS A 187 20.34 -14.80 4.56
N PRO A 188 20.53 -16.12 4.68
CA PRO A 188 21.86 -16.64 4.81
C PRO A 188 22.67 -16.03 3.66
N ALA A 189 23.83 -15.47 4.00
CA ALA A 189 24.76 -14.94 3.02
C ALA A 189 24.92 -15.97 1.89
N PRO A 190 25.03 -15.56 0.62
CA PRO A 190 25.33 -16.50 -0.45
C PRO A 190 26.55 -17.30 -0.02
N VAL A 191 26.39 -18.61 0.02
CA VAL A 191 27.45 -19.56 0.35
C VAL A 191 28.64 -19.17 -0.52
N ALA A 192 29.74 -18.73 0.09
CA ALA A 192 30.96 -18.47 -0.66
C ALA A 192 31.28 -19.77 -1.42
N HIS A 193 31.36 -19.67 -2.75
CA HIS A 193 31.69 -20.79 -3.60
C HIS A 193 33.07 -21.29 -3.16
N VAL A 194 33.11 -22.40 -2.41
CA VAL A 194 34.37 -23.07 -2.12
C VAL A 194 34.90 -23.53 -3.49
N PRO A 195 36.10 -23.11 -3.91
CA PRO A 195 36.67 -23.61 -5.15
C PRO A 195 36.84 -25.13 -5.03
N PRO A 196 36.60 -25.90 -6.11
CA PRO A 196 36.76 -27.35 -6.08
C PRO A 196 38.18 -27.73 -5.64
N PRO A 197 38.36 -28.81 -4.86
CA PRO A 197 39.67 -29.26 -4.45
C PRO A 197 40.53 -29.59 -5.67
N ALA A 198 41.78 -29.13 -5.65
CA ALA A 198 42.76 -29.38 -6.70
C ALA A 198 42.90 -30.89 -6.96
N ALA A 199 42.87 -31.27 -8.24
CA ALA A 199 43.05 -32.64 -8.67
C ALA A 199 44.43 -33.17 -8.20
N LYS A 200 44.43 -34.35 -7.59
CA LYS A 200 45.67 -35.09 -7.27
C LYS A 200 46.45 -35.37 -8.57
N PRO A 201 47.79 -35.23 -8.57
CA PRO A 201 48.61 -35.63 -9.71
C PRO A 201 48.42 -37.12 -10.02
N ALA A 202 48.34 -37.45 -11.31
CA ALA A 202 48.28 -38.82 -11.78
C ALA A 202 49.57 -39.59 -11.40
N PRO A 203 49.48 -40.86 -10.96
CA PRO A 203 50.65 -41.68 -10.76
C PRO A 203 51.34 -41.95 -12.11
N GLN A 204 52.66 -41.82 -12.12
CA GLN A 204 53.48 -42.15 -13.29
C GLN A 204 53.47 -43.65 -13.58
N PRO A 205 53.54 -44.08 -14.85
CA PRO A 205 53.64 -45.49 -15.19
C PRO A 205 55.00 -46.05 -14.74
N ILE A 206 54.94 -47.06 -13.88
CA ILE A 206 56.09 -47.90 -13.53
C ILE A 206 56.28 -48.86 -14.71
N TYR A 207 57.37 -48.70 -15.45
CA TYR A 207 57.83 -49.73 -16.36
C TYR A 207 58.54 -50.80 -15.53
N GLU A 208 57.97 -52.00 -15.49
CA GLU A 208 58.64 -53.19 -14.98
C GLU A 208 59.02 -54.05 -16.18
N THR A 209 60.33 -54.28 -16.29
CA THR A 209 61.01 -55.18 -17.21
C THR A 209 60.73 -56.64 -16.83
N ASP A 210 60.45 -57.50 -17.81
CA ASP A 210 61.23 -58.72 -18.11
C ASP A 210 60.47 -59.64 -19.09
N PHE A 211 60.99 -59.77 -20.31
CA PHE A 211 61.58 -60.99 -20.92
C PHE A 211 62.07 -60.66 -22.33
#